data_AF-A0A3L8RB42-F1
#
_entry.id   AF-A0A3L8RB42-F1
#
_cell.length_a   1.000
_cell.length_b   1.000
_cell.length_c   1.000
_cell.angle_alpha   90.00
_cell.angle_beta   90.00
_cell.angle_gamma   90.00
#
_symmetry.space_group_name_H-M   'P 1'
#
loop_
_entity.id
_entity.type
_entity.pdbx_description
1 polymer ?
#
loop_
_entity_poly.entity_id
_entity_poly.type
_entity_poly.pdbx_seq_one_letter_code
_entity_poly.pdbx_strand_id
1 'polypeptide(L)'
;MSAADAHTGGRAGTEPSRTEAVPKDGLRTEAVRTEAVLTETGCAGQDAAAAPHRAGRAPGTTSGDAEATGAGEGAGEGAEPRRLRFAALGDSLTEGLGDPAPGGGWRGWAALLAAAAGPHPDEPVEFVNLSRSGALAADVADEQLPAARRARPHLVSVVVGGNDTLRDSFDIHRVAEALDRTIGALRADGAVVLTACLPDPGRMLGLPSALARPLGRRMRAVNSVVHALSQRHEAVHVELSDHTWVADRRAWSVDRLHPSELGHRLLAREFHGALRARSIATGAPPSLELDGPAPSRAASAWWMATRGTRWIADRCTDLLPGLVALAALEWRHRLKGTGHLLEDRDRRATLAALTAVTRGPAPAHLPHPATAPLPHPSADPVIAGTPPSAATMAG
;
A
#
# COMPACT_ATOMS: atom_id res chain seq x y z
N MET A 1 13.67 72.00 30.45
CA MET A 1 14.03 72.44 29.08
C MET A 1 13.50 71.35 28.15
N SER A 2 12.53 71.55 27.25
CA SER A 2 12.27 72.67 26.30
C SER A 2 13.37 72.75 25.21
N ALA A 3 13.11 72.83 23.90
CA ALA A 3 11.88 73.00 23.09
C ALA A 3 12.15 72.49 21.62
N ALA A 4 11.28 72.45 20.59
CA ALA A 4 9.83 72.64 20.39
C ALA A 4 9.42 72.06 18.99
N ASP A 5 8.11 72.03 18.65
CA ASP A 5 7.54 71.56 17.36
C ASP A 5 7.57 72.57 16.19
N ALA A 6 7.59 72.07 14.94
CA ALA A 6 6.94 72.59 13.72
C ALA A 6 7.15 71.55 12.57
N HIS A 7 6.19 71.11 11.72
CA HIS A 7 5.35 71.82 10.72
C HIS A 7 6.19 72.67 9.73
N THR A 8 6.06 72.59 8.39
CA THR A 8 4.87 72.32 7.55
C THR A 8 5.27 71.69 6.20
N GLY A 9 4.40 70.87 5.57
CA GLY A 9 4.62 70.29 4.23
C GLY A 9 3.95 71.04 3.07
N GLY A 10 4.58 71.07 1.89
CA GLY A 10 4.12 71.83 0.71
C GLY A 10 3.41 70.99 -0.37
N ARG A 11 2.68 71.68 -1.27
CA ARG A 11 1.98 71.10 -2.44
C ARG A 11 2.93 70.75 -3.58
N ALA A 12 2.65 69.66 -4.29
CA ALA A 12 2.28 69.64 -5.72
C ALA A 12 2.01 68.19 -6.16
N GLY A 13 1.25 67.98 -7.24
CA GLY A 13 1.03 66.64 -7.81
C GLY A 13 0.88 66.70 -9.32
N THR A 14 1.32 65.64 -10.01
CA THR A 14 1.19 65.48 -11.46
C THR A 14 1.05 64.00 -11.83
N GLU A 15 0.05 63.71 -12.66
CA GLU A 15 -0.11 62.51 -13.49
C GLU A 15 -0.43 63.01 -14.92
N PRO A 16 -0.46 62.18 -15.98
CA PRO A 16 -0.01 60.78 -16.10
C PRO A 16 0.95 60.58 -17.29
N SER A 17 1.27 59.33 -17.67
CA SER A 17 1.58 58.96 -19.07
C SER A 17 1.47 57.46 -19.36
N ARG A 18 1.10 57.13 -20.61
CA ARG A 18 1.32 55.83 -21.26
C ARG A 18 2.82 55.75 -21.69
N THR A 19 3.42 54.72 -22.28
CA THR A 19 2.99 53.52 -23.06
C THR A 19 4.17 52.49 -22.95
N GLU A 20 4.41 51.38 -23.67
CA GLU A 20 3.86 50.69 -24.85
C GLU A 20 3.60 49.19 -24.52
N ALA A 21 3.90 48.25 -25.44
CA ALA A 21 3.86 46.78 -25.31
C ALA A 21 4.82 46.15 -26.35
N VAL A 22 4.68 44.85 -26.64
CA VAL A 22 5.36 44.07 -27.73
C VAL A 22 6.80 43.62 -27.40
N PRO A 23 7.29 42.42 -27.84
CA PRO A 23 6.60 41.27 -28.46
C PRO A 23 6.57 40.00 -27.56
N LYS A 24 5.93 38.93 -28.05
CA LYS A 24 6.16 37.55 -27.60
C LYS A 24 6.55 36.67 -28.79
N ASP A 25 7.73 36.10 -28.71
CA ASP A 25 8.13 34.85 -29.37
C ASP A 25 8.84 33.97 -28.32
N GLY A 26 8.88 32.65 -28.44
CA GLY A 26 8.28 31.83 -29.49
C GLY A 26 8.97 30.47 -29.58
N LEU A 27 8.65 29.54 -28.67
CA LEU A 27 9.20 28.18 -28.69
C LEU A 27 8.13 27.17 -28.27
N ARG A 28 7.86 26.21 -29.16
CA ARG A 28 7.03 25.03 -28.88
C ARG A 28 7.91 23.93 -28.32
N THR A 29 7.36 23.14 -27.41
CA THR A 29 7.88 21.81 -27.07
C THR A 29 6.70 20.85 -27.07
N GLU A 30 6.83 19.71 -27.72
CA GLU A 30 5.72 18.78 -27.92
C GLU A 30 5.48 17.93 -26.66
N ALA A 31 4.23 17.88 -26.21
CA ALA A 31 3.82 17.07 -25.07
C ALA A 31 3.30 15.71 -25.56
N VAL A 32 4.10 14.65 -25.38
CA VAL A 32 3.65 13.28 -25.58
C VAL A 32 2.54 12.98 -24.57
N ARG A 33 1.33 12.69 -25.06
CA ARG A 33 0.20 12.29 -24.21
C ARG A 33 0.23 10.78 -23.99
N THR A 34 0.11 10.38 -22.73
CA THR A 34 -0.25 9.01 -22.34
C THR A 34 -1.62 9.08 -21.66
N GLU A 35 -2.69 8.66 -22.36
CA GLU A 35 -4.04 8.68 -21.80
C GLU A 35 -4.30 7.45 -20.94
N ALA A 36 -4.49 7.66 -19.64
CA ALA A 36 -4.99 6.63 -18.73
C ALA A 36 -6.52 6.65 -18.75
N VAL A 37 -7.14 5.62 -19.33
CA VAL A 37 -8.60 5.52 -19.44
C VAL A 37 -9.22 5.15 -18.10
N LEU A 38 -9.77 6.16 -17.40
CA LEU A 38 -10.60 5.98 -16.22
C LEU A 38 -12.05 5.71 -16.64
N THR A 39 -12.54 4.48 -16.44
CA THR A 39 -13.96 4.15 -16.63
C THR A 39 -14.74 4.41 -15.34
N GLU A 40 -15.46 5.54 -15.28
CA GLU A 40 -16.49 5.75 -14.26
C GLU A 40 -17.72 4.88 -14.56
N THR A 41 -18.16 4.08 -13.58
CA THR A 41 -19.41 3.31 -13.65
C THR A 41 -20.38 3.83 -12.61
N GLY A 42 -21.23 4.79 -13.00
CA GLY A 42 -22.27 5.34 -12.14
C GLY A 42 -23.37 4.32 -11.84
N CYS A 43 -23.73 4.17 -10.57
CA CYS A 43 -24.88 3.35 -10.17
C CYS A 43 -26.19 4.14 -10.33
N ALA A 44 -26.99 3.78 -11.33
CA ALA A 44 -28.41 4.13 -11.41
C ALA A 44 -29.24 2.86 -11.15
N GLY A 45 -30.02 2.85 -10.08
CA GLY A 45 -30.92 1.74 -9.76
C GLY A 45 -32.31 1.93 -10.37
N GLN A 46 -32.94 0.83 -10.81
CA GLN A 46 -34.36 0.76 -11.16
C GLN A 46 -34.88 -0.67 -10.98
N ASP A 47 -36.08 -0.81 -10.43
CA ASP A 47 -36.71 -2.10 -10.11
C ASP A 47 -37.40 -2.75 -11.33
N ALA A 48 -37.35 -4.08 -11.42
CA ALA A 48 -38.26 -4.88 -12.26
C ALA A 48 -38.45 -6.30 -11.70
N ALA A 49 -39.67 -6.83 -11.75
CA ALA A 49 -40.08 -8.02 -11.01
C ALA A 49 -39.97 -9.36 -11.79
N ALA A 50 -39.54 -10.39 -11.06
CA ALA A 50 -39.94 -11.80 -11.07
C ALA A 50 -40.52 -12.51 -12.33
N ALA A 51 -39.90 -13.66 -12.64
CA ALA A 51 -40.52 -14.97 -12.97
C ALA A 51 -41.10 -15.22 -14.39
N PRO A 52 -41.32 -16.50 -14.81
CA PRO A 52 -40.43 -17.66 -14.65
C PRO A 52 -40.33 -18.61 -15.89
N HIS A 53 -39.37 -19.55 -15.82
CA HIS A 53 -39.33 -20.89 -16.47
C HIS A 53 -39.81 -21.13 -17.93
N ARG A 54 -38.89 -21.69 -18.75
CA ARG A 54 -39.21 -22.86 -19.58
C ARG A 54 -38.00 -23.78 -19.76
N ALA A 55 -38.24 -25.05 -20.11
CA ALA A 55 -37.23 -26.11 -20.18
C ALA A 55 -37.27 -26.88 -21.52
N GLY A 56 -36.12 -27.44 -21.90
CA GLY A 56 -35.89 -28.32 -23.05
C GLY A 56 -34.37 -28.57 -23.18
N ARG A 57 -33.80 -29.67 -22.68
CA ARG A 57 -33.91 -31.08 -23.10
C ARG A 57 -33.09 -31.39 -24.37
N ALA A 58 -31.89 -31.92 -24.18
CA ALA A 58 -31.11 -32.64 -25.21
C ALA A 58 -31.75 -34.01 -25.51
N PRO A 59 -31.48 -34.61 -26.69
CA PRO A 59 -30.31 -35.48 -26.90
C PRO A 59 -29.56 -35.18 -28.22
N GLY A 60 -28.44 -35.83 -28.58
CA GLY A 60 -27.58 -36.80 -27.89
C GLY A 60 -26.65 -37.56 -28.85
N THR A 61 -25.64 -38.24 -28.30
CA THR A 61 -24.84 -39.37 -28.87
C THR A 61 -24.42 -39.37 -30.36
N THR A 62 -23.11 -39.34 -30.59
CA THR A 62 -22.40 -40.41 -31.34
C THR A 62 -20.95 -40.53 -30.86
N SER A 63 -20.43 -41.76 -30.84
CA SER A 63 -19.02 -42.09 -30.64
C SER A 63 -18.32 -42.32 -31.99
N GLY A 64 -16.99 -42.20 -32.03
CA GLY A 64 -16.19 -42.51 -33.21
C GLY A 64 -14.69 -42.45 -32.92
N ASP A 65 -14.07 -43.61 -32.76
CA ASP A 65 -12.63 -43.74 -32.55
C ASP A 65 -11.86 -43.61 -33.87
N ALA A 66 -10.74 -42.88 -33.85
CA ALA A 66 -9.75 -42.88 -34.93
C ALA A 66 -8.36 -42.49 -34.39
N GLU A 67 -7.46 -43.46 -34.27
CA GLU A 67 -6.03 -43.16 -34.13
C GLU A 67 -5.50 -42.58 -35.45
N ALA A 68 -4.78 -41.46 -35.37
CA ALA A 68 -4.00 -40.91 -36.47
C ALA A 68 -2.66 -40.43 -35.94
N THR A 69 -1.58 -41.15 -36.26
CA THR A 69 -0.22 -40.81 -35.83
C THR A 69 0.28 -39.56 -36.55
N GLY A 70 0.25 -38.41 -35.88
CA GLY A 70 0.83 -37.15 -36.35
C GLY A 70 2.04 -36.76 -35.52
N ALA A 71 3.25 -36.87 -36.08
CA ALA A 71 4.46 -36.31 -35.48
C ALA A 71 4.46 -34.78 -35.69
N GLY A 72 3.79 -34.06 -34.80
CA GLY A 72 3.81 -32.59 -34.76
C GLY A 72 4.86 -32.09 -33.78
N GLU A 73 5.93 -31.50 -34.28
CA GLU A 73 6.85 -30.69 -33.47
C GLU A 73 6.15 -29.40 -33.06
N GLY A 74 5.39 -29.49 -31.96
CA GLY A 74 4.73 -28.36 -31.32
C GLY A 74 5.75 -27.42 -30.67
N ALA A 75 6.44 -26.62 -31.50
CA ALA A 75 7.10 -25.41 -31.06
C ALA A 75 6.08 -24.58 -30.26
N GLY A 76 6.37 -24.34 -28.99
CA GLY A 76 5.40 -23.78 -28.05
C GLY A 76 4.86 -22.44 -28.53
N GLU A 77 3.58 -22.40 -28.91
CA GLU A 77 2.91 -21.16 -29.28
C GLU A 77 3.04 -20.13 -28.16
N GLY A 78 3.22 -18.87 -28.55
CA GLY A 78 3.62 -17.80 -27.65
C GLY A 78 2.68 -17.65 -26.46
N ALA A 79 3.14 -18.11 -25.29
CA ALA A 79 2.54 -17.73 -24.02
C ALA A 79 2.80 -16.24 -23.82
N GLU A 80 1.81 -15.41 -24.17
CA GLU A 80 1.77 -13.97 -23.91
C GLU A 80 2.39 -13.65 -22.54
N PRO A 81 3.37 -12.72 -22.46
CA PRO A 81 4.11 -12.43 -21.24
C PRO A 81 3.13 -12.15 -20.10
N ARG A 82 3.15 -13.04 -19.10
CA ARG A 82 2.03 -13.24 -18.18
C ARG A 82 2.00 -12.14 -17.11
N ARG A 83 1.58 -10.94 -17.52
CA ARG A 83 1.55 -9.70 -16.74
C ARG A 83 1.19 -9.95 -15.27
N LEU A 84 2.10 -9.50 -14.41
CA LEU A 84 1.95 -9.57 -12.97
C LEU A 84 0.78 -8.70 -12.54
N ARG A 85 -0.21 -9.26 -11.85
CA ARG A 85 -1.31 -8.48 -11.24
C ARG A 85 -1.06 -8.24 -9.76
N PHE A 86 -1.13 -6.98 -9.34
CA PHE A 86 -0.98 -6.57 -7.94
C PHE A 86 -2.22 -5.81 -7.45
N ALA A 87 -2.93 -6.36 -6.46
CA ALA A 87 -4.02 -5.68 -5.77
C ALA A 87 -3.58 -5.17 -4.38
N ALA A 88 -3.91 -3.94 -4.01
CA ALA A 88 -3.56 -3.39 -2.71
C ALA A 88 -4.79 -3.12 -1.84
N LEU A 89 -4.87 -3.75 -0.66
CA LEU A 89 -5.99 -3.65 0.27
C LEU A 89 -5.51 -3.07 1.61
N GLY A 90 -6.38 -2.30 2.25
CA GLY A 90 -6.09 -1.68 3.54
C GLY A 90 -6.78 -0.34 3.78
N ASP A 91 -6.14 0.50 4.58
CA ASP A 91 -6.60 1.84 4.94
C ASP A 91 -5.76 2.96 4.28
N SER A 92 -5.77 4.17 4.85
CA SER A 92 -5.09 5.37 4.32
C SER A 92 -3.58 5.21 4.14
N LEU A 93 -2.93 4.29 4.87
CA LEU A 93 -1.52 3.97 4.65
C LEU A 93 -1.30 3.26 3.29
N THR A 94 -2.25 2.43 2.86
CA THR A 94 -2.22 1.76 1.54
C THR A 94 -2.81 2.63 0.44
N GLU A 95 -3.70 3.59 0.77
CA GLU A 95 -4.19 4.60 -0.18
C GLU A 95 -3.06 5.52 -0.67
N GLY A 96 -1.99 5.68 0.14
CA GLY A 96 -0.85 6.53 -0.19
C GLY A 96 -0.90 7.93 0.42
N LEU A 97 -1.70 8.14 1.47
CA LEU A 97 -1.84 9.45 2.11
C LEU A 97 -0.45 9.98 2.51
N GLY A 98 -0.14 11.23 2.12
CA GLY A 98 1.16 11.86 2.35
C GLY A 98 2.18 11.74 1.20
N ASP A 99 1.86 11.01 0.13
CA ASP A 99 2.65 10.93 -1.12
C ASP A 99 1.80 11.36 -2.34
N PRO A 100 1.68 12.68 -2.61
CA PRO A 100 0.76 13.21 -3.63
C PRO A 100 1.27 12.94 -5.04
N ALA A 101 0.41 12.41 -5.92
CA ALA A 101 0.79 12.10 -7.29
C ALA A 101 0.74 13.36 -8.21
N PRO A 102 1.59 13.46 -9.26
CA PRO A 102 1.61 14.61 -10.16
C PRO A 102 0.29 14.89 -10.91
N GLY A 103 -0.52 13.85 -11.15
CA GLY A 103 -1.87 13.98 -11.74
C GLY A 103 -2.98 14.33 -10.72
N GLY A 104 -2.63 14.56 -9.45
CA GLY A 104 -3.57 14.60 -8.33
C GLY A 104 -3.84 13.21 -7.74
N GLY A 105 -4.46 13.19 -6.55
CA GLY A 105 -4.60 11.97 -5.76
C GLY A 105 -3.31 11.56 -5.05
N TRP A 106 -3.20 10.29 -4.72
CA TRP A 106 -2.10 9.70 -3.94
C TRP A 106 -1.43 8.58 -4.73
N ARG A 107 -0.11 8.44 -4.60
CA ARG A 107 0.66 7.35 -5.21
C ARG A 107 0.88 6.23 -4.19
N GLY A 108 1.64 6.51 -3.14
CA GLY A 108 1.86 5.61 -2.01
C GLY A 108 2.79 4.42 -2.30
N TRP A 109 3.13 3.73 -1.22
CA TRP A 109 4.07 2.61 -1.24
C TRP A 109 3.66 1.47 -2.18
N ALA A 110 2.35 1.23 -2.35
CA ALA A 110 1.85 0.13 -3.16
C ALA A 110 2.08 0.38 -4.66
N ALA A 111 1.84 1.59 -5.16
CA ALA A 111 2.15 1.95 -6.55
C ALA A 111 3.67 2.02 -6.80
N LEU A 112 4.44 2.53 -5.82
CA LEU A 112 5.91 2.53 -5.87
C LEU A 112 6.50 1.10 -5.90
N LEU A 113 5.89 0.15 -5.19
CA LEU A 113 6.26 -1.25 -5.25
C LEU A 113 5.84 -1.88 -6.59
N ALA A 114 4.63 -1.58 -7.10
CA ALA A 114 4.16 -2.09 -8.38
C ALA A 114 5.13 -1.74 -9.53
N ALA A 115 5.61 -0.49 -9.56
CA ALA A 115 6.59 -0.03 -10.55
C ALA A 115 7.97 -0.71 -10.47
N ALA A 116 8.30 -1.36 -9.34
CA ALA A 116 9.58 -2.04 -9.12
C ALA A 116 9.47 -3.59 -9.08
N ALA A 117 8.26 -4.13 -8.93
CA ALA A 117 8.02 -5.57 -8.78
C ALA A 117 7.90 -6.34 -10.10
N GLY A 118 7.91 -5.66 -11.25
CA GLY A 118 7.87 -6.29 -12.57
C GLY A 118 9.13 -7.13 -12.84
N PRO A 119 9.02 -8.25 -13.60
CA PRO A 119 10.16 -9.11 -13.90
C PRO A 119 11.15 -8.47 -14.89
N HIS A 120 10.65 -7.59 -15.76
CA HIS A 120 11.40 -6.79 -16.73
C HIS A 120 10.85 -5.35 -16.73
N PRO A 121 11.67 -4.31 -17.03
CA PRO A 121 11.18 -2.92 -17.12
C PRO A 121 10.05 -2.72 -18.14
N ASP A 122 10.01 -3.55 -19.18
CA ASP A 122 9.06 -3.48 -20.29
C ASP A 122 7.76 -4.29 -20.04
N GLU A 123 7.67 -5.02 -18.92
CA GLU A 123 6.47 -5.76 -18.51
C GLU A 123 5.76 -5.04 -17.34
N PRO A 124 4.86 -4.07 -17.63
CA PRO A 124 4.19 -3.30 -16.59
C PRO A 124 3.27 -4.17 -15.73
N VAL A 125 3.34 -3.98 -14.42
CA VAL A 125 2.47 -4.63 -13.44
C VAL A 125 1.07 -4.05 -13.54
N GLU A 126 0.07 -4.91 -13.75
CA GLU A 126 -1.35 -4.58 -13.69
C GLU A 126 -1.73 -4.30 -12.22
N PHE A 127 -1.65 -3.02 -11.82
CA PHE A 127 -1.89 -2.57 -10.45
C PHE A 127 -3.32 -2.06 -10.23
N VAL A 128 -3.93 -2.45 -9.11
CA VAL A 128 -5.19 -1.89 -8.62
C VAL A 128 -5.12 -1.60 -7.12
N ASN A 129 -5.41 -0.35 -6.73
CA ASN A 129 -5.58 0.01 -5.33
C ASN A 129 -7.06 -0.07 -4.93
N LEU A 130 -7.36 -0.88 -3.93
CA LEU A 130 -8.71 -1.12 -3.38
C LEU A 130 -8.85 -0.62 -1.94
N SER A 131 -7.76 -0.11 -1.35
CA SER A 131 -7.74 0.46 -0.01
C SER A 131 -8.56 1.76 0.08
N ARG A 132 -9.01 2.11 1.29
CA ARG A 132 -9.83 3.31 1.54
C ARG A 132 -9.50 3.93 2.89
N SER A 133 -9.28 5.24 2.94
CA SER A 133 -9.01 6.00 4.15
C SER A 133 -9.98 5.70 5.29
N GLY A 134 -9.46 5.18 6.40
CA GLY A 134 -10.25 4.88 7.60
C GLY A 134 -10.86 3.49 7.68
N ALA A 135 -10.63 2.64 6.67
CA ALA A 135 -11.12 1.26 6.64
C ALA A 135 -10.67 0.44 7.87
N LEU A 136 -11.57 -0.41 8.35
CA LEU A 136 -11.35 -1.40 9.39
C LEU A 136 -10.98 -2.76 8.78
N ALA A 137 -10.50 -3.69 9.61
CA ALA A 137 -10.24 -5.05 9.16
C ALA A 137 -11.51 -5.74 8.60
N ALA A 138 -12.69 -5.42 9.14
CA ALA A 138 -13.99 -5.89 8.64
C ALA A 138 -14.27 -5.37 7.22
N ASP A 139 -14.15 -4.06 6.99
CA ASP A 139 -14.38 -3.42 5.69
C ASP A 139 -13.45 -4.00 4.58
N VAL A 140 -12.23 -4.39 4.96
CA VAL A 140 -11.31 -5.10 4.07
C VAL A 140 -11.83 -6.50 3.72
N ALA A 141 -12.30 -7.27 4.70
CA ALA A 141 -12.82 -8.62 4.49
C ALA A 141 -14.16 -8.66 3.74
N ASP A 142 -15.01 -7.66 3.95
CA ASP A 142 -16.41 -7.70 3.52
C ASP A 142 -16.64 -6.90 2.23
N GLU A 143 -15.83 -5.87 1.93
CA GLU A 143 -15.93 -5.07 0.69
C GLU A 143 -14.70 -5.16 -0.23
N GLN A 144 -13.48 -5.01 0.30
CA GLN A 144 -12.27 -4.96 -0.55
C GLN A 144 -11.88 -6.36 -1.07
N LEU A 145 -11.97 -7.40 -0.25
CA LEU A 145 -11.67 -8.78 -0.60
C LEU A 145 -12.49 -9.29 -1.79
N PRO A 146 -13.84 -9.15 -1.85
CA PRO A 146 -14.61 -9.49 -3.04
C PRO A 146 -14.16 -8.79 -4.32
N ALA A 147 -13.68 -7.54 -4.24
CA ALA A 147 -13.12 -6.82 -5.39
C ALA A 147 -11.74 -7.38 -5.80
N ALA A 148 -10.87 -7.65 -4.83
CA ALA A 148 -9.55 -8.23 -5.07
C ALA A 148 -9.64 -9.61 -5.73
N ARG A 149 -10.53 -10.49 -5.26
CA ARG A 149 -10.72 -11.82 -5.87
C ARG A 149 -11.19 -11.74 -7.33
N ARG A 150 -11.99 -10.73 -7.70
CA ARG A 150 -12.35 -10.49 -9.12
C ARG A 150 -11.17 -10.10 -9.99
N ALA A 151 -10.21 -9.32 -9.46
CA ALA A 151 -8.98 -8.97 -10.16
C ALA A 151 -7.98 -10.16 -10.32
N ARG A 152 -8.19 -11.27 -9.60
CA ARG A 152 -7.34 -12.48 -9.61
C ARG A 152 -5.83 -12.15 -9.53
N PRO A 153 -5.39 -11.41 -8.50
CA PRO A 153 -4.02 -10.97 -8.34
C PRO A 153 -3.03 -12.13 -8.24
N HIS A 154 -1.80 -11.90 -8.70
CA HIS A 154 -0.65 -12.76 -8.37
C HIS A 154 0.04 -12.31 -7.07
N LEU A 155 0.06 -10.99 -6.84
CA LEU A 155 0.55 -10.34 -5.62
C LEU A 155 -0.59 -9.55 -4.99
N VAL A 156 -0.73 -9.59 -3.66
CA VAL A 156 -1.77 -8.81 -2.98
C VAL A 156 -1.28 -8.31 -1.62
N SER A 157 -1.56 -7.05 -1.26
CA SER A 157 -1.25 -6.54 0.08
C SER A 157 -2.49 -6.44 0.96
N VAL A 158 -2.33 -6.77 2.24
CA VAL A 158 -3.35 -6.63 3.28
C VAL A 158 -2.68 -5.93 4.47
N VAL A 159 -2.81 -4.60 4.51
CA VAL A 159 -2.22 -3.76 5.56
C VAL A 159 -3.31 -2.86 6.15
N VAL A 160 -3.84 -3.28 7.30
CA VAL A 160 -4.97 -2.67 8.02
C VAL A 160 -4.87 -3.01 9.51
N GLY A 161 -5.75 -2.44 10.35
CA GLY A 161 -5.82 -2.72 11.78
C GLY A 161 -5.48 -1.50 12.65
N GLY A 162 -4.76 -0.52 12.09
CA GLY A 162 -4.43 0.72 12.80
C GLY A 162 -5.67 1.54 13.16
N ASN A 163 -6.59 1.72 12.20
CA ASN A 163 -7.87 2.41 12.43
C ASN A 163 -8.77 1.68 13.44
N ASP A 164 -8.78 0.34 13.46
CA ASP A 164 -9.52 -0.47 14.43
C ASP A 164 -9.12 -0.13 15.87
N THR A 165 -7.82 0.04 16.15
CA THR A 165 -7.33 0.37 17.51
C THR A 165 -7.92 1.67 18.07
N LEU A 166 -8.32 2.61 17.19
CA LEU A 166 -8.84 3.93 17.56
C LEU A 166 -10.34 3.92 17.85
N ARG A 167 -11.10 2.93 17.33
CA ARG A 167 -12.56 2.84 17.52
C ARG A 167 -12.91 2.42 18.95
N ASP A 168 -14.04 2.88 19.49
CA ASP A 168 -14.53 2.40 20.78
C ASP A 168 -14.85 0.89 20.73
N SER A 169 -15.50 0.48 19.64
CA SER A 169 -15.91 -0.88 19.26
C SER A 169 -14.76 -1.86 18.94
N PHE A 170 -13.51 -1.56 19.31
CA PHE A 170 -12.37 -2.44 19.09
C PHE A 170 -12.56 -3.80 19.77
N ASP A 171 -12.60 -4.86 18.96
CA ASP A 171 -12.64 -6.25 19.39
C ASP A 171 -11.59 -7.05 18.61
N ILE A 172 -10.56 -7.52 19.32
CA ILE A 172 -9.46 -8.27 18.73
C ILE A 172 -9.91 -9.60 18.11
N HIS A 173 -11.04 -10.17 18.56
CA HIS A 173 -11.60 -11.37 17.92
C HIS A 173 -12.12 -11.07 16.52
N ARG A 174 -12.85 -9.96 16.34
CA ARG A 174 -13.36 -9.53 15.03
C ARG A 174 -12.23 -9.16 14.07
N VAL A 175 -11.21 -8.45 14.58
CA VAL A 175 -10.02 -8.10 13.78
C VAL A 175 -9.28 -9.37 13.34
N ALA A 176 -9.08 -10.34 14.24
CA ALA A 176 -8.44 -11.60 13.90
C ALA A 176 -9.24 -12.42 12.89
N GLU A 177 -10.55 -12.56 13.08
CA GLU A 177 -11.41 -13.30 12.15
C GLU A 177 -11.42 -12.65 10.76
N ALA A 178 -11.59 -11.33 10.68
CA ALA A 178 -11.61 -10.62 9.40
C ALA A 178 -10.27 -10.70 8.65
N LEU A 179 -9.13 -10.60 9.37
CA LEU A 179 -7.81 -10.80 8.78
C LEU A 179 -7.60 -12.26 8.33
N ASP A 180 -8.03 -13.26 9.10
CA ASP A 180 -7.92 -14.68 8.73
C ASP A 180 -8.77 -15.02 7.50
N ARG A 181 -10.03 -14.55 7.45
CA ARG A 181 -10.90 -14.64 6.26
C ARG A 181 -10.24 -14.03 5.03
N THR A 182 -9.65 -12.84 5.16
CA THR A 182 -9.01 -12.10 4.05
C THR A 182 -7.76 -12.80 3.56
N ILE A 183 -6.79 -13.05 4.44
CA ILE A 183 -5.49 -13.63 4.09
C ILE A 183 -5.68 -15.07 3.60
N GLY A 184 -6.49 -15.87 4.28
CA GLY A 184 -6.77 -17.25 3.93
C GLY A 184 -7.46 -17.40 2.57
N ALA A 185 -8.46 -16.56 2.25
CA ALA A 185 -9.12 -16.58 0.95
C ALA A 185 -8.16 -16.18 -0.20
N LEU A 186 -7.31 -15.17 0.02
CA LEU A 186 -6.32 -14.73 -0.98
C LEU A 186 -5.21 -15.76 -1.22
N ARG A 187 -4.76 -16.47 -0.17
CA ARG A 187 -3.83 -17.60 -0.32
C ARG A 187 -4.47 -18.80 -1.00
N ALA A 188 -5.73 -19.11 -0.69
CA ALA A 188 -6.48 -20.18 -1.36
C ALA A 188 -6.68 -19.91 -2.87
N ASP A 189 -6.79 -18.65 -3.27
CA ASP A 189 -6.81 -18.22 -4.68
C ASP A 189 -5.42 -18.25 -5.37
N GLY A 190 -4.35 -18.52 -4.63
CA GLY A 190 -2.99 -18.62 -5.15
C GLY A 190 -2.17 -17.33 -5.16
N ALA A 191 -2.66 -16.24 -4.57
CA ALA A 191 -1.92 -14.99 -4.49
C ALA A 191 -0.77 -15.06 -3.45
N VAL A 192 0.32 -14.34 -3.71
CA VAL A 192 1.32 -14.01 -2.69
C VAL A 192 0.78 -12.85 -1.86
N VAL A 193 0.52 -13.09 -0.57
CA VAL A 193 0.01 -12.04 0.34
C VAL A 193 1.17 -11.30 1.01
N LEU A 194 1.15 -9.97 0.97
CA LEU A 194 2.01 -9.05 1.71
C LEU A 194 1.30 -8.56 2.99
N THR A 195 1.99 -8.54 4.13
CA THR A 195 1.47 -8.02 5.41
C THR A 195 2.52 -7.20 6.14
N ALA A 196 2.10 -6.30 7.05
CA ALA A 196 3.02 -5.61 7.95
C ALA A 196 2.44 -5.39 9.36
N CYS A 197 3.31 -5.47 10.37
CA CYS A 197 3.02 -4.99 11.72
C CYS A 197 3.11 -3.45 11.75
N LEU A 198 2.07 -2.75 12.20
CA LEU A 198 2.04 -1.28 12.18
C LEU A 198 2.54 -0.66 13.50
N PRO A 199 3.21 0.51 13.46
CA PRO A 199 3.66 1.23 14.65
C PRO A 199 2.50 1.72 15.53
N ASP A 200 2.76 1.89 16.83
CA ASP A 200 1.77 2.36 17.81
C ASP A 200 1.28 3.80 17.51
N PRO A 201 0.01 4.01 17.12
CA PRO A 201 -0.49 5.34 16.77
C PRO A 201 -0.48 6.30 17.95
N GLY A 202 -0.58 5.79 19.20
CA GLY A 202 -0.47 6.59 20.40
C GLY A 202 0.95 7.12 20.66
N ARG A 203 1.98 6.35 20.26
CA ARG A 203 3.40 6.77 20.25
C ARG A 203 3.66 7.78 19.13
N MET A 204 3.16 7.52 17.93
CA MET A 204 3.37 8.37 16.74
C MET A 204 2.77 9.78 16.91
N LEU A 205 1.52 9.84 17.37
CA LEU A 205 0.81 11.10 17.64
C LEU A 205 1.27 11.79 18.94
N GLY A 206 2.25 11.22 19.67
CA GLY A 206 2.79 11.81 20.90
C GLY A 206 1.77 11.96 22.02
N LEU A 207 0.77 11.07 22.09
CA LEU A 207 -0.37 11.25 23.00
C LEU A 207 0.03 11.12 24.47
N PRO A 208 -0.68 11.80 25.39
CA PRO A 208 -0.52 11.59 26.82
C PRO A 208 -0.62 10.11 27.19
N SER A 209 0.15 9.66 28.18
CA SER A 209 0.26 8.23 28.50
C SER A 209 -1.07 7.54 28.81
N ALA A 210 -2.10 8.28 29.24
CA ALA A 210 -3.47 7.80 29.44
C ALA A 210 -4.14 7.28 28.15
N LEU A 211 -3.77 7.82 26.99
CA LEU A 211 -4.21 7.35 25.66
C LEU A 211 -3.18 6.40 25.03
N ALA A 212 -1.89 6.75 25.09
CA ALA A 212 -0.85 5.98 24.43
C ALA A 212 -0.72 4.53 24.96
N ARG A 213 -0.86 4.31 26.28
CA ARG A 213 -0.79 2.93 26.83
C ARG A 213 -1.90 2.00 26.31
N PRO A 214 -3.20 2.32 26.42
CA PRO A 214 -4.24 1.43 25.92
C PRO A 214 -4.24 1.29 24.40
N LEU A 215 -3.93 2.35 23.62
CA LEU A 215 -3.74 2.24 22.17
C LEU A 215 -2.59 1.30 21.82
N GLY A 216 -1.44 1.43 22.48
CA GLY A 216 -0.32 0.51 22.31
C GLY A 216 -0.63 -0.94 22.71
N ARG A 217 -1.49 -1.18 23.70
CA ARG A 217 -2.00 -2.54 24.01
C ARG A 217 -2.85 -3.08 22.87
N ARG A 218 -3.78 -2.29 22.32
CA ARG A 218 -4.58 -2.66 21.14
C ARG A 218 -3.70 -2.92 19.92
N MET A 219 -2.73 -2.07 19.62
CA MET A 219 -1.83 -2.22 18.47
C MET A 219 -0.92 -3.45 18.60
N ARG A 220 -0.38 -3.73 19.79
CA ARG A 220 0.37 -4.99 20.03
C ARG A 220 -0.52 -6.23 19.86
N ALA A 221 -1.79 -6.17 20.23
CA ALA A 221 -2.73 -7.27 20.01
C ALA A 221 -2.95 -7.52 18.50
N VAL A 222 -3.18 -6.45 17.73
CA VAL A 222 -3.32 -6.51 16.26
C VAL A 222 -2.03 -7.04 15.61
N ASN A 223 -0.86 -6.51 15.94
CA ASN A 223 0.41 -7.00 15.40
C ASN A 223 0.67 -8.47 15.75
N SER A 224 0.34 -8.92 16.97
CA SER A 224 0.44 -10.34 17.34
C SER A 224 -0.40 -11.23 16.42
N VAL A 225 -1.62 -10.79 16.09
CA VAL A 225 -2.54 -11.47 15.18
C VAL A 225 -2.01 -11.45 13.74
N VAL A 226 -1.59 -10.29 13.22
CA VAL A 226 -1.00 -10.17 11.87
C VAL A 226 0.22 -11.09 11.75
N HIS A 227 1.10 -11.13 12.74
CA HIS A 227 2.29 -11.97 12.74
C HIS A 227 1.94 -13.47 12.73
N ALA A 228 1.03 -13.91 13.61
CA ALA A 228 0.60 -15.31 13.67
C ALA A 228 -0.12 -15.77 12.39
N LEU A 229 -0.97 -14.92 11.80
CA LEU A 229 -1.61 -15.19 10.52
C LEU A 229 -0.60 -15.21 9.37
N SER A 230 0.40 -14.33 9.40
CA SER A 230 1.46 -14.29 8.38
C SER A 230 2.32 -15.56 8.40
N GLN A 231 2.60 -16.12 9.58
CA GLN A 231 3.22 -17.44 9.70
C GLN A 231 2.28 -18.55 9.18
N ARG A 232 1.04 -18.61 9.68
CA ARG A 232 0.05 -19.65 9.34
C ARG A 232 -0.26 -19.74 7.83
N HIS A 233 -0.24 -18.60 7.15
CA HIS A 233 -0.61 -18.45 5.74
C HIS A 233 0.59 -18.20 4.81
N GLU A 234 1.84 -18.33 5.31
CA GLU A 234 3.09 -18.09 4.56
C GLU A 234 3.20 -16.69 3.92
N ALA A 235 2.57 -15.66 4.49
CA ALA A 235 2.61 -14.31 3.93
C ALA A 235 4.05 -13.74 3.91
N VAL A 236 4.31 -12.81 2.99
CA VAL A 236 5.53 -12.00 2.97
C VAL A 236 5.34 -10.86 3.96
N HIS A 237 6.00 -10.97 5.11
CA HIS A 237 5.76 -10.12 6.27
C HIS A 237 6.89 -9.10 6.48
N VAL A 238 6.53 -7.83 6.67
CA VAL A 238 7.45 -6.74 7.04
C VAL A 238 7.17 -6.28 8.48
N GLU A 239 8.19 -6.35 9.33
CA GLU A 239 8.10 -5.81 10.70
C GLU A 239 8.39 -4.31 10.69
N LEU A 240 7.34 -3.51 10.46
CA LEU A 240 7.44 -2.05 10.40
C LEU A 240 7.35 -1.39 11.80
N SER A 241 6.79 -2.06 12.81
CA SER A 241 6.30 -1.38 14.03
C SER A 241 7.40 -0.77 14.91
N ASP A 242 8.59 -1.38 14.92
CA ASP A 242 9.82 -0.86 15.54
C ASP A 242 10.96 -0.66 14.53
N HIS A 243 10.64 -0.54 13.23
CA HIS A 243 11.66 -0.35 12.20
C HIS A 243 12.40 0.98 12.33
N THR A 244 13.70 1.01 11.99
CA THR A 244 14.59 2.14 12.32
C THR A 244 14.12 3.48 11.74
N TRP A 245 13.55 3.49 10.54
CA TRP A 245 13.04 4.72 9.92
C TRP A 245 11.75 5.25 10.56
N VAL A 246 11.03 4.48 11.38
CA VAL A 246 9.86 4.99 12.14
C VAL A 246 10.28 6.13 13.08
N ALA A 247 11.54 6.16 13.54
CA ALA A 247 12.08 7.27 14.31
C ALA A 247 12.42 8.53 13.47
N ASP A 248 12.55 8.41 12.14
CA ASP A 248 12.88 9.55 11.28
C ASP A 248 11.63 10.41 11.01
N ARG A 249 11.63 11.63 11.59
CA ARG A 249 10.57 12.63 11.40
C ARG A 249 10.40 13.10 9.95
N ARG A 250 11.28 12.74 9.01
CA ARG A 250 11.16 13.00 7.57
C ARG A 250 10.36 11.92 6.83
N ALA A 251 10.31 10.69 7.36
CA ALA A 251 9.52 9.60 6.80
C ALA A 251 8.01 9.71 7.09
N TRP A 252 7.60 10.70 7.91
CA TRP A 252 6.21 10.96 8.30
C TRP A 252 5.71 12.29 7.75
N SER A 253 4.43 12.33 7.40
CA SER A 253 3.74 13.53 6.95
C SER A 253 3.61 14.58 8.07
N VAL A 254 3.01 15.72 7.73
CA VAL A 254 2.68 16.83 8.66
C VAL A 254 1.88 16.33 9.87
N ASP A 255 0.95 15.40 9.65
CA ASP A 255 0.04 14.84 10.67
C ASP A 255 0.69 13.84 11.65
N ARG A 256 1.92 13.39 11.39
CA ARG A 256 2.64 12.39 12.18
C ARG A 256 1.97 11.01 12.27
N LEU A 257 1.01 10.72 11.40
CA LEU A 257 0.32 9.42 11.33
C LEU A 257 0.58 8.71 10.00
N HIS A 258 0.51 9.44 8.89
CA HIS A 258 0.71 8.85 7.56
C HIS A 258 2.17 9.03 7.09
N PRO A 259 2.73 8.10 6.29
CA PRO A 259 4.07 8.27 5.75
C PRO A 259 4.16 9.47 4.81
N SER A 260 5.31 10.11 4.72
CA SER A 260 5.63 11.03 3.61
C SER A 260 6.00 10.23 2.36
N GLU A 261 6.22 10.89 1.21
CA GLU A 261 6.86 10.28 0.04
C GLU A 261 8.10 9.42 0.42
N LEU A 262 8.97 9.93 1.30
CA LEU A 262 10.14 9.19 1.78
C LEU A 262 9.74 7.92 2.55
N GLY A 263 8.73 8.00 3.43
CA GLY A 263 8.22 6.83 4.16
C GLY A 263 7.53 5.81 3.26
N HIS A 264 6.80 6.25 2.24
CA HIS A 264 6.19 5.38 1.23
C HIS A 264 7.24 4.68 0.36
N ARG A 265 8.29 5.40 -0.07
CA ARG A 265 9.45 4.81 -0.79
C ARG A 265 10.23 3.82 0.07
N LEU A 266 10.43 4.13 1.36
CA LEU A 266 11.06 3.21 2.31
C LEU A 266 10.22 1.93 2.50
N LEU A 267 8.91 2.06 2.75
CA LEU A 267 8.01 0.91 2.91
C LEU A 267 7.93 0.04 1.64
N ALA A 268 7.83 0.66 0.46
CA ALA A 268 7.88 -0.04 -0.81
C ALA A 268 9.19 -0.84 -0.96
N ARG A 269 10.31 -0.27 -0.50
CA ARG A 269 11.62 -0.91 -0.57
C ARG A 269 11.80 -2.06 0.43
N GLU A 270 11.21 -1.98 1.62
CA GLU A 270 11.21 -3.12 2.56
C GLU A 270 10.41 -4.30 1.99
N PHE A 271 9.22 -4.05 1.42
CA PHE A 271 8.44 -5.10 0.73
C PHE A 271 9.15 -5.64 -0.52
N HIS A 272 9.80 -4.79 -1.31
CA HIS A 272 10.64 -5.24 -2.43
C HIS A 272 11.79 -6.15 -1.95
N GLY A 273 12.45 -5.78 -0.85
CA GLY A 273 13.48 -6.61 -0.21
C GLY A 273 12.96 -7.98 0.22
N ALA A 274 11.79 -8.00 0.87
CA ALA A 274 11.14 -9.24 1.31
C ALA A 274 10.67 -10.14 0.14
N LEU A 275 10.20 -9.55 -0.97
CA LEU A 275 9.86 -10.27 -2.20
C LEU A 275 11.11 -10.80 -2.93
N ARG A 276 12.18 -10.01 -2.99
CA ARG A 276 13.47 -10.41 -3.59
C ARG A 276 14.13 -11.53 -2.80
N ALA A 277 13.98 -11.56 -1.47
CA ALA A 277 14.42 -12.67 -0.62
C ALA A 277 13.67 -14.00 -0.88
N ARG A 278 12.53 -13.98 -1.58
CA ARG A 278 11.81 -15.17 -2.07
C ARG A 278 11.91 -15.37 -3.59
N SER A 279 12.82 -14.65 -4.26
CA SER A 279 12.98 -14.66 -5.72
C SER A 279 11.73 -14.23 -6.53
N ILE A 280 10.81 -13.47 -5.91
CA ILE A 280 9.57 -12.99 -6.57
C ILE A 280 9.80 -11.64 -7.26
N ALA A 281 10.57 -10.74 -6.65
CA ALA A 281 10.97 -9.48 -7.26
C ALA A 281 12.43 -9.56 -7.74
N THR A 282 12.63 -9.48 -9.05
CA THR A 282 13.95 -9.54 -9.72
C THR A 282 14.51 -8.16 -10.08
N GLY A 283 13.65 -7.14 -10.14
CA GLY A 283 13.99 -5.78 -10.55
C GLY A 283 14.89 -4.98 -9.60
N ALA A 284 15.11 -3.72 -9.98
CA ALA A 284 15.79 -2.74 -9.14
C ALA A 284 14.84 -2.26 -8.01
N PRO A 285 15.34 -2.06 -6.78
CA PRO A 285 14.51 -1.60 -5.67
C PRO A 285 13.94 -0.19 -5.92
N PRO A 286 12.75 0.15 -5.37
CA PRO A 286 12.18 1.49 -5.43
C PRO A 286 13.18 2.59 -5.05
N SER A 287 13.29 3.62 -5.90
CA SER A 287 14.20 4.75 -5.66
C SER A 287 13.79 5.54 -4.42
N LEU A 288 14.78 5.95 -3.61
CA LEU A 288 14.62 6.89 -2.51
C LEU A 288 14.79 8.36 -2.93
N GLU A 289 15.16 8.63 -4.18
CA GLU A 289 15.12 9.99 -4.73
C GLU A 289 13.68 10.51 -4.70
N LEU A 290 13.48 11.78 -4.33
CA LEU A 290 12.17 12.39 -4.17
C LEU A 290 11.82 13.19 -5.42
N ASP A 291 10.60 13.08 -5.94
CA ASP A 291 10.23 13.69 -7.23
C ASP A 291 10.04 15.22 -7.14
N GLY A 292 10.15 15.80 -5.94
CA GLY A 292 10.03 17.23 -5.73
C GLY A 292 10.56 17.72 -4.38
N PRO A 293 10.59 19.06 -4.17
CA PRO A 293 10.98 19.64 -2.90
C PRO A 293 9.96 19.32 -1.81
N ALA A 294 10.45 19.08 -0.58
CA ALA A 294 9.59 18.80 0.57
C ALA A 294 8.53 19.90 0.80
N PRO A 295 7.28 19.55 1.19
CA PRO A 295 6.18 20.51 1.32
C PRO A 295 6.52 21.73 2.17
N SER A 296 6.24 22.93 1.65
CA SER A 296 6.45 24.17 2.39
C SER A 296 5.59 24.23 3.66
N ARG A 297 5.99 25.05 4.65
CA ARG A 297 5.19 25.24 5.88
C ARG A 297 3.78 25.77 5.56
N ALA A 298 3.64 26.58 4.51
CA ALA A 298 2.35 27.09 4.05
C ALA A 298 1.48 25.98 3.40
N ALA A 299 2.05 25.15 2.52
CA ALA A 299 1.36 24.00 1.95
C ALA A 299 0.95 22.99 3.04
N SER A 300 1.81 22.77 4.03
CA SER A 300 1.56 21.92 5.20
C SER A 300 0.36 22.43 6.02
N ALA A 301 0.33 23.73 6.33
CA ALA A 301 -0.78 24.34 7.06
C ALA A 301 -2.08 24.36 6.24
N TRP A 302 -2.00 24.61 4.93
CA TRP A 302 -3.16 24.57 4.03
C TRP A 302 -3.75 23.15 3.91
N TRP A 303 -2.91 22.12 3.85
CA TRP A 303 -3.36 20.71 3.88
C TRP A 303 -4.10 20.39 5.19
N MET A 304 -3.55 20.81 6.34
CA MET A 304 -4.24 20.69 7.64
C MET A 304 -5.59 21.44 7.63
N ALA A 305 -5.65 22.64 7.05
CA ALA A 305 -6.83 23.50 7.04
C ALA A 305 -7.94 23.04 6.07
N THR A 306 -7.63 22.20 5.08
CA THR A 306 -8.58 21.80 4.01
C THR A 306 -8.89 20.30 3.95
N ARG A 307 -7.88 19.44 4.14
CA ARG A 307 -8.03 17.97 4.17
C ARG A 307 -8.04 17.48 5.62
N GLY A 308 -7.13 18.00 6.45
CA GLY A 308 -7.07 17.69 7.87
C GLY A 308 -8.34 18.07 8.62
N THR A 309 -8.98 19.20 8.31
CA THR A 309 -10.22 19.68 8.96
C THR A 309 -11.40 18.73 8.80
N ARG A 310 -11.62 18.14 7.62
CA ARG A 310 -12.69 17.14 7.43
C ARG A 310 -12.38 15.85 8.18
N TRP A 311 -11.15 15.35 8.08
CA TRP A 311 -10.73 14.18 8.85
C TRP A 311 -10.87 14.41 10.36
N ILE A 312 -10.45 15.57 10.88
CA ILE A 312 -10.64 15.96 12.28
C ILE A 312 -12.13 15.99 12.63
N ALA A 313 -12.99 16.60 11.81
CA ALA A 313 -14.44 16.66 12.07
C ALA A 313 -15.07 15.26 12.14
N ASP A 314 -14.80 14.40 11.15
CA ASP A 314 -15.28 13.02 11.09
C ASP A 314 -14.76 12.19 12.28
N ARG A 315 -13.53 12.46 12.78
CA ARG A 315 -12.98 11.80 13.98
C ARG A 315 -13.40 12.44 15.31
N CYS A 316 -13.91 13.68 15.30
CA CYS A 316 -14.46 14.34 16.49
C CYS A 316 -15.78 13.72 16.94
N THR A 317 -16.62 13.24 16.01
CA THR A 317 -17.81 12.44 16.34
C THR A 317 -17.45 11.00 16.65
N ASP A 318 -16.58 10.38 15.84
CA ASP A 318 -16.43 8.94 15.80
C ASP A 318 -15.37 8.37 16.78
N LEU A 319 -14.33 9.14 17.10
CA LEU A 319 -13.19 8.65 17.90
C LEU A 319 -13.11 9.32 19.26
N LEU A 320 -13.29 10.64 19.36
CA LEU A 320 -13.07 11.37 20.61
C LEU A 320 -13.86 10.82 21.81
N PRO A 321 -15.15 10.45 21.71
CA PRO A 321 -15.89 9.89 22.86
C PRO A 321 -15.26 8.59 23.37
N GLY A 322 -14.90 7.67 22.46
CA GLY A 322 -14.25 6.39 22.81
C GLY A 322 -12.85 6.57 23.37
N LEU A 323 -12.05 7.46 22.78
CA LEU A 323 -10.70 7.78 23.27
C LEU A 323 -10.75 8.42 24.67
N VAL A 324 -11.71 9.32 24.94
CA VAL A 324 -11.93 9.90 26.28
C VAL A 324 -12.38 8.83 27.29
N ALA A 325 -13.30 7.94 26.91
CA ALA A 325 -13.73 6.83 27.78
C ALA A 325 -12.58 5.86 28.10
N LEU A 326 -11.75 5.54 27.09
CA LEU A 326 -10.56 4.70 27.21
C LEU A 326 -9.51 5.32 28.15
N ALA A 327 -9.25 6.63 28.01
CA ALA A 327 -8.35 7.38 28.89
C ALA A 327 -8.88 7.46 30.34
N ALA A 328 -10.20 7.68 30.52
CA ALA A 328 -10.82 7.73 31.83
C ALA A 328 -10.78 6.37 32.55
N LEU A 329 -11.03 5.28 31.82
CA LEU A 329 -10.88 3.90 32.33
C LEU A 329 -9.44 3.63 32.76
N GLU A 330 -8.47 3.90 31.89
CA GLU A 330 -7.05 3.72 32.12
C GLU A 330 -6.56 4.55 33.34
N TRP A 331 -6.98 5.81 33.46
CA TRP A 331 -6.67 6.66 34.61
C TRP A 331 -7.29 6.13 35.90
N ARG A 332 -8.55 5.71 35.88
CA ARG A 332 -9.26 5.10 37.03
C ARG A 332 -8.57 3.84 37.54
N HIS A 333 -8.03 3.00 36.65
CA HIS A 333 -7.27 1.81 37.05
C HIS A 333 -5.88 2.15 37.61
N ARG A 334 -5.21 3.20 37.10
CA ARG A 334 -3.95 3.69 37.69
C ARG A 334 -4.14 4.23 39.10
N LEU A 335 -5.15 5.08 39.32
CA LEU A 335 -5.48 5.62 40.65
C LEU A 335 -5.79 4.53 41.69
N LYS A 336 -6.29 3.37 41.23
CA LYS A 336 -6.60 2.21 42.08
C LYS A 336 -5.47 1.16 42.16
N GLY A 337 -4.33 1.38 41.50
CA GLY A 337 -3.25 0.39 41.41
C GLY A 337 -3.57 -0.87 40.59
N THR A 338 -4.75 -0.94 39.96
CA THR A 338 -5.29 -2.13 39.27
C THR A 338 -5.09 -2.10 37.75
N GLY A 339 -4.04 -1.44 37.27
CA GLY A 339 -3.66 -1.40 35.84
C GLY A 339 -3.37 -2.79 35.26
N HIS A 340 -2.72 -3.65 36.06
CA HIS A 340 -2.41 -5.04 35.69
C HIS A 340 -3.66 -5.86 35.31
N LEU A 341 -4.83 -5.56 35.88
CA LEU A 341 -6.09 -6.25 35.54
C LEU A 341 -6.59 -5.91 34.12
N LEU A 342 -6.28 -4.72 33.60
CA LEU A 342 -6.54 -4.36 32.20
C LEU A 342 -5.56 -5.08 31.29
N GLU A 343 -4.27 -5.05 31.63
CA GLU A 343 -3.22 -5.73 30.87
C GLU A 343 -3.47 -7.25 30.77
N ASP A 344 -3.92 -7.89 31.85
CA ASP A 344 -4.32 -9.29 31.88
C ASP A 344 -5.61 -9.58 31.10
N ARG A 345 -6.58 -8.66 31.09
CA ARG A 345 -7.79 -8.78 30.26
C ARG A 345 -7.42 -8.73 28.79
N ASP A 346 -6.66 -7.71 28.38
CA ASP A 346 -6.25 -7.48 26.99
C ASP A 346 -5.35 -8.64 26.50
N ARG A 347 -4.44 -9.13 27.36
CA ARG A 347 -3.61 -10.32 27.12
C ARG A 347 -4.45 -11.60 26.93
N ARG A 348 -5.44 -11.86 27.79
CA ARG A 348 -6.34 -13.02 27.64
C ARG A 348 -7.18 -12.94 26.36
N ALA A 349 -7.71 -11.77 26.02
CA ALA A 349 -8.46 -11.57 24.77
C ALA A 349 -7.57 -11.82 23.54
N THR A 350 -6.35 -11.29 23.53
CA THR A 350 -5.37 -11.51 22.45
C THR A 350 -5.04 -13.00 22.30
N LEU A 351 -4.72 -13.69 23.41
CA LEU A 351 -4.44 -15.13 23.39
C LEU A 351 -5.64 -15.96 22.92
N ALA A 352 -6.86 -15.59 23.30
CA ALA A 352 -8.08 -16.28 22.87
C ALA A 352 -8.38 -16.04 21.38
N ALA A 353 -8.18 -14.82 20.86
CA ALA A 353 -8.32 -14.50 19.45
C ALA A 353 -7.27 -15.23 18.59
N LEU A 354 -6.00 -15.20 18.99
CA LEU A 354 -4.91 -15.98 18.38
C LEU A 354 -5.25 -17.48 18.37
N THR A 355 -5.73 -18.00 19.49
CA THR A 355 -6.14 -19.42 19.61
C THR A 355 -7.33 -19.77 18.72
N ALA A 356 -8.22 -18.82 18.42
CA ALA A 356 -9.35 -19.06 17.52
C ALA A 356 -8.87 -19.23 16.06
N VAL A 357 -8.03 -18.31 15.57
CA VAL A 357 -7.59 -18.30 14.15
C VAL A 357 -6.39 -19.20 13.84
N THR A 358 -5.65 -19.68 14.86
CA THR A 358 -4.55 -20.64 14.65
C THR A 358 -4.94 -22.10 14.84
N ARG A 359 -6.15 -22.40 15.37
CA ARG A 359 -6.69 -23.75 15.48
C ARG A 359 -7.07 -24.34 14.11
N GLY A 360 -6.95 -25.66 14.00
CA GLY A 360 -7.21 -26.40 12.77
C GLY A 360 -5.95 -26.64 11.94
N PRO A 361 -6.00 -27.55 10.95
CA PRO A 361 -4.86 -27.86 10.10
C PRO A 361 -4.30 -26.58 9.45
N ALA A 362 -3.00 -26.57 9.17
CA ALA A 362 -2.42 -25.53 8.33
C ALA A 362 -3.10 -25.54 6.95
N PRO A 363 -3.27 -24.37 6.29
CA PRO A 363 -3.67 -24.35 4.88
C PRO A 363 -2.69 -25.20 4.07
N ALA A 364 -3.19 -25.90 3.05
CA ALA A 364 -2.33 -26.70 2.19
C ALA A 364 -1.30 -25.79 1.52
N HIS A 365 -0.01 -26.03 1.77
CA HIS A 365 1.07 -25.29 1.14
C HIS A 365 0.93 -25.38 -0.38
N LEU A 366 0.64 -24.25 -1.02
CA LEU A 366 0.72 -24.16 -2.46
C LEU A 366 2.20 -24.26 -2.83
N PRO A 367 2.59 -25.20 -3.71
CA PRO A 367 3.97 -25.32 -4.12
C PRO A 367 4.43 -23.98 -4.71
N HIS A 368 5.54 -23.45 -4.20
CA HIS A 368 6.20 -22.34 -4.87
C HIS A 368 6.49 -22.77 -6.32
N PRO A 369 6.30 -21.89 -7.31
CA PRO A 369 6.63 -22.22 -8.69
C PRO A 369 8.09 -22.64 -8.73
N ALA A 370 8.35 -23.88 -9.16
CA ALA A 370 9.68 -24.45 -9.10
C ALA A 370 10.63 -23.57 -9.92
N THR A 371 11.63 -22.99 -9.27
CA THR A 371 12.75 -22.34 -9.94
C THR A 371 13.46 -23.39 -10.79
N ALA A 372 13.18 -23.40 -12.10
CA ALA A 372 13.95 -24.17 -13.05
C ALA A 372 15.43 -23.82 -12.84
N PRO A 373 16.34 -24.80 -12.71
CA PRO A 373 17.76 -24.51 -12.60
C PRO A 373 18.19 -23.67 -13.80
N LEU A 374 18.82 -22.52 -13.56
CA LEU A 374 19.42 -21.73 -14.63
C LEU A 374 20.43 -22.63 -15.38
N PRO A 375 20.39 -22.70 -16.72
CA PRO A 375 21.37 -23.48 -17.47
C PRO A 375 22.77 -22.97 -17.13
N HIS A 376 23.65 -23.88 -16.73
CA HIS A 376 25.04 -23.52 -16.43
C HIS A 376 25.68 -22.85 -17.67
N PRO A 377 26.40 -21.74 -17.51
CA PRO A 377 27.11 -21.13 -18.64
C PRO A 377 28.17 -22.11 -19.14
N SER A 378 28.06 -22.52 -20.41
CA SER A 378 29.01 -23.42 -21.06
C SER A 378 30.43 -22.86 -20.99
N ALA A 379 31.31 -23.58 -20.29
CA ALA A 379 32.67 -23.14 -20.04
C ALA A 379 33.61 -23.55 -21.19
N ASP A 380 33.57 -22.80 -22.29
CA ASP A 380 34.56 -22.89 -23.38
C ASP A 380 34.99 -21.48 -23.85
N PRO A 381 36.21 -21.01 -23.52
CA PRO A 381 36.72 -19.74 -24.02
C PRO A 381 37.30 -19.91 -25.43
N VAL A 382 36.56 -19.46 -26.45
CA VAL A 382 37.07 -19.35 -27.82
C VAL A 382 38.17 -18.29 -27.87
N ILE A 383 39.43 -18.72 -27.80
CA ILE A 383 40.60 -17.83 -27.95
C ILE A 383 40.67 -17.38 -29.41
N ALA A 384 40.32 -16.12 -29.67
CA ALA A 384 40.57 -15.47 -30.95
C ALA A 384 42.09 -15.32 -31.18
N GLY A 385 42.60 -15.91 -32.26
CA GLY A 385 44.03 -15.97 -32.54
C GLY A 385 44.64 -14.62 -32.95
N THR A 386 45.85 -14.35 -32.47
CA THR A 386 46.66 -13.18 -32.83
C THR A 386 47.05 -13.20 -34.32
N PRO A 387 46.91 -12.10 -35.09
CA PRO A 387 47.41 -12.04 -36.45
C PRO A 387 48.95 -12.07 -36.51
N PRO A 388 49.57 -12.67 -37.54
CA PRO A 388 51.02 -12.82 -37.62
C PRO A 388 51.73 -11.48 -37.90
N SER A 389 52.88 -11.28 -37.24
CA SER A 389 53.76 -10.14 -37.51
C SER A 389 54.58 -10.38 -38.80
N ALA A 390 54.72 -9.35 -39.63
CA ALA A 390 55.51 -9.43 -40.85
C ALA A 390 57.01 -9.36 -40.55
N ALA A 391 57.77 -10.37 -40.97
CA ALA A 391 59.22 -10.40 -40.83
C ALA A 391 59.90 -9.62 -41.97
N THR A 392 60.78 -8.68 -41.63
CA THR A 392 61.56 -7.91 -42.60
C THR A 392 62.87 -8.61 -42.96
N MET A 393 63.13 -8.70 -44.27
CA MET A 393 64.38 -9.07 -44.94
C MET A 393 65.69 -8.75 -44.20
N ALA A 394 66.51 -9.78 -43.93
CA ALA A 394 67.99 -9.70 -43.91
C ALA A 394 68.59 -11.13 -43.83
N GLY A 395 69.56 -11.44 -44.70
CA GLY A 395 70.28 -12.73 -44.70
C GLY A 395 70.13 -13.50 -46.00
#